data_AF-A0A2J0M724-F1
#
_entry.id   AF-A0A2J0M724-F1
#
_cell.length_a   1.000
_cell.length_b   1.000
_cell.length_c   1.000
_cell.angle_alpha   90.00
_cell.angle_beta   90.00
_cell.angle_gamma   90.00
#
_symmetry.space_group_name_H-M   'P 1'
#
loop_
_entity.id
_entity.type
_entity.pdbx_description
1 polymer ?
#
loop_
_entity_poly.entity_id
_entity_poly.type
_entity_poly.pdbx_seq_one_letter_code
_entity_poly.pdbx_strand_id
1 'polypeptide(L)'
;MATYALGYATKTGMEISDDTSGTQKIPSVKIGNMDWPDPNKMGEFIETLGSQDSLISPSGPNVSYLAGAFRQGADVHWANPARITDFSNGKPLTPKKLHDLWQNQPEIFYEYLAGDYQVAELGVAYTSWLAAEAEKVALSNSMDQTLRREMEWFRFLKPDKDEWVAKRLEYAVLRFRSISRKGGIKLPKELIDQYRATLNSELEKLYTMCMEGDTKSIERVQKRLKEMDMASVEEQLAEHERRVEKLLKPLAHNEFFTGLKGIGPKSRSGVLFYIGNPLQFPSFMHLGSYNGMRIVEGQGIRRSSPENIEDLRYNHKSHGVLCFDFG
;
A
#
# COMPACT_ATOMS: atom_id res chain seq x y z
N MET A 1 -9.53 25.42 18.36
CA MET A 1 -10.30 24.96 17.19
C MET A 1 -9.65 25.63 16.01
N ALA A 2 -8.81 24.89 15.31
CA ALA A 2 -8.15 25.35 14.10
C ALA A 2 -8.72 24.58 12.91
N THR A 3 -9.08 25.28 11.84
CA THR A 3 -9.32 24.65 10.55
C THR A 3 -8.02 24.71 9.76
N TYR A 4 -7.60 23.58 9.19
CA TYR A 4 -6.40 23.45 8.37
C TYR A 4 -6.78 23.15 6.93
N ALA A 5 -6.37 24.02 5.99
CA ALA A 5 -6.50 23.77 4.56
C ALA A 5 -5.21 23.22 3.97
N LEU A 6 -5.34 22.07 3.32
CA LEU A 6 -4.27 21.47 2.52
C LEU A 6 -4.22 22.12 1.14
N GLY A 7 -3.02 22.47 0.69
CA GLY A 7 -2.76 22.84 -0.69
C GLY A 7 -2.56 21.62 -1.58
N TYR A 8 -2.38 21.86 -2.87
CA TYR A 8 -1.91 20.81 -3.79
C TYR A 8 -0.44 20.51 -3.55
N ALA A 9 -0.05 19.23 -3.69
CA ALA A 9 1.36 18.85 -3.71
C ALA A 9 2.05 19.42 -4.96
N THR A 10 3.17 20.09 -4.78
CA THR A 10 4.00 20.63 -5.88
C THR A 10 5.43 20.12 -5.75
N LYS A 11 6.24 20.31 -6.80
CA LYS A 11 7.70 20.06 -6.75
C LYS A 11 8.41 20.71 -5.56
N THR A 12 7.87 21.81 -5.04
CA THR A 12 8.51 22.57 -3.97
C THR A 12 7.98 22.24 -2.58
N GLY A 13 6.98 21.36 -2.48
CA GLY A 13 6.25 21.09 -1.24
C GLY A 13 4.74 21.24 -1.39
N MET A 14 4.05 20.96 -0.29
CA MET A 14 2.63 21.20 -0.07
C MET A 14 2.49 22.26 1.02
N GLU A 15 1.65 23.26 0.79
CA GLU A 15 1.33 24.27 1.80
C GLU A 15 0.14 23.79 2.64
N ILE A 16 0.18 24.08 3.94
CA ILE A 16 -0.92 23.88 4.88
C ILE A 16 -1.14 25.23 5.54
N SER A 17 -2.33 25.79 5.44
CA SER A 17 -2.68 27.01 6.16
C SER A 17 -3.67 26.66 7.25
N ASP A 18 -3.47 27.21 8.43
CA ASP A 18 -4.53 27.28 9.42
C ASP A 18 -5.19 28.67 9.40
N ASP A 19 -6.23 28.82 10.21
CA ASP A 19 -6.96 30.06 10.46
C ASP A 19 -6.28 30.98 11.51
N THR A 20 -5.20 30.54 12.16
CA THR A 20 -4.72 31.13 13.44
C THR A 20 -3.21 31.38 13.54
N SER A 21 -2.35 30.57 12.92
CA SER A 21 -0.88 30.52 13.12
C SER A 21 -0.05 30.72 11.84
N GLY A 22 -0.66 30.69 10.66
CA GLY A 22 -0.03 30.99 9.37
C GLY A 22 0.12 29.77 8.44
N THR A 23 0.93 29.92 7.39
CA THR A 23 1.15 28.86 6.39
C THR A 23 2.39 28.03 6.74
N GLN A 24 2.18 26.76 7.08
CA GLN A 24 3.22 25.74 7.16
C GLN A 24 3.51 25.16 5.76
N LYS A 25 4.76 24.77 5.52
CA LYS A 25 5.15 24.10 4.29
C LYS A 25 5.70 22.72 4.59
N ILE A 26 5.07 21.69 4.03
CA ILE A 26 5.56 20.31 4.03
C ILE A 26 6.46 20.13 2.80
N PRO A 27 7.73 19.72 2.93
CA PRO A 27 8.60 19.49 1.79
C PRO A 27 8.07 18.34 0.94
N SER A 28 8.47 18.29 -0.34
CA SER A 28 8.13 17.17 -1.21
C SER A 28 9.30 16.21 -1.39
N VAL A 29 8.98 14.93 -1.49
CA VAL A 29 9.90 13.85 -1.83
C VAL A 29 9.49 13.25 -3.17
N LYS A 30 10.48 12.72 -3.91
CA LYS A 30 10.20 11.96 -5.11
C LYS A 30 9.89 10.51 -4.76
N ILE A 31 8.71 10.05 -5.17
CA ILE A 31 8.32 8.65 -5.13
C ILE A 31 8.07 8.22 -6.57
N GLY A 32 9.02 7.50 -7.16
CA GLY A 32 9.03 7.21 -8.60
C GLY A 32 9.09 8.51 -9.43
N ASN A 33 8.12 8.68 -10.33
CA ASN A 33 8.00 9.85 -11.22
C ASN A 33 7.08 10.95 -10.67
N MET A 34 6.61 10.83 -9.42
CA MET A 34 5.67 11.77 -8.80
C MET A 34 6.32 12.52 -7.64
N ASP A 35 5.93 13.78 -7.48
CA ASP A 35 6.27 14.60 -6.32
C ASP A 35 5.18 14.44 -5.26
N TRP A 36 5.53 13.91 -4.09
CA TRP A 36 4.62 13.65 -2.97
C TRP A 36 5.01 14.51 -1.76
N PRO A 37 4.07 14.92 -0.90
CA PRO A 37 4.42 15.47 0.41
C PRO A 37 5.28 14.46 1.18
N ASP A 38 6.34 14.91 1.85
CA ASP A 38 7.19 14.06 2.68
C ASP A 38 6.32 13.32 3.71
N PRO A 39 6.22 11.98 3.65
CA PRO A 39 5.35 11.21 4.52
C PRO A 39 5.69 11.37 6.01
N ASN A 40 6.96 11.56 6.36
CA ASN A 40 7.37 11.74 7.75
C ASN A 40 6.90 13.10 8.27
N LYS A 41 7.13 14.16 7.50
CA LYS A 41 6.69 15.52 7.88
C LYS A 41 5.18 15.67 7.87
N MET A 42 4.50 15.00 6.94
CA MET A 42 3.05 14.94 6.93
C MET A 42 2.52 14.14 8.13
N GLY A 43 3.19 13.04 8.52
CA GLY A 43 2.87 12.28 9.73
C GLY A 43 3.02 13.12 11.00
N GLU A 44 4.16 13.83 11.16
CA GLU A 44 4.40 14.77 12.27
C GLU A 44 3.27 15.81 12.37
N PHE A 45 2.81 16.37 11.24
CA PHE A 45 1.68 17.30 11.22
C PHE A 45 0.36 16.62 11.64
N ILE A 46 0.04 15.45 11.08
CA ILE A 46 -1.19 14.72 11.42
C ILE A 46 -1.24 14.41 12.92
N GLU A 47 -0.11 14.06 13.53
CA GLU A 47 -0.02 13.80 14.98
C GLU A 47 -0.33 15.02 15.86
N THR A 48 -0.28 16.23 15.31
CA THR A 48 -0.68 17.45 16.05
C THR A 48 -2.18 17.70 16.04
N LEU A 49 -2.93 17.03 15.16
CA LEU A 49 -4.37 17.23 15.04
C LEU A 49 -5.12 16.61 16.23
N GLY A 50 -6.13 17.32 16.72
CA GLY A 50 -7.03 16.83 17.76
C GLY A 50 -8.50 16.77 17.33
N SER A 51 -9.35 16.31 18.26
CA SER A 51 -10.80 16.16 18.04
C SER A 51 -11.60 17.46 17.90
N GLN A 52 -10.92 18.60 18.00
CA GLN A 52 -11.51 19.93 17.87
C GLN A 52 -10.99 20.65 16.61
N ASP A 53 -10.17 19.97 15.80
CA ASP A 53 -9.60 20.53 14.59
C ASP A 53 -10.34 20.01 13.37
N SER A 54 -10.40 20.85 12.33
CA SER A 54 -10.96 20.47 11.04
C SER A 54 -9.84 20.43 10.00
N LEU A 55 -9.86 19.44 9.12
CA LEU A 55 -8.90 19.33 8.01
C LEU A 55 -9.65 19.34 6.68
N ILE A 56 -9.39 20.34 5.84
CA ILE A 56 -10.01 20.48 4.52
C ILE A 56 -9.00 20.21 3.40
N SER A 57 -9.37 19.33 2.47
CA SER A 57 -8.52 18.92 1.34
C SER A 57 -9.14 19.23 -0.02
N PRO A 58 -8.38 19.74 -1.00
CA PRO A 58 -8.87 20.03 -2.32
C PRO A 58 -8.89 18.80 -3.25
N SER A 59 -8.52 17.62 -2.73
CA SER A 59 -8.42 16.40 -3.53
C SER A 59 -8.68 15.14 -2.71
N GLY A 60 -9.60 14.30 -3.22
CA GLY A 60 -9.98 13.00 -2.64
C GLY A 60 -8.93 11.87 -2.62
N PRO A 61 -7.85 11.83 -3.44
CA PRO A 61 -6.92 10.69 -3.41
C PRO A 61 -5.78 10.77 -2.39
N ASN A 62 -5.69 11.80 -1.54
CA ASN A 62 -4.81 11.78 -0.35
C ASN A 62 -5.42 10.95 0.80
N VAL A 63 -6.03 9.82 0.44
CA VAL A 63 -6.85 8.96 1.31
C VAL A 63 -6.08 8.56 2.57
N SER A 64 -4.78 8.31 2.48
CA SER A 64 -3.94 7.95 3.63
C SER A 64 -3.78 9.10 4.64
N TYR A 65 -3.69 10.35 4.18
CA TYR A 65 -3.57 11.52 5.07
C TYR A 65 -4.91 11.90 5.69
N LEU A 66 -5.99 11.83 4.90
CA LEU A 66 -7.35 12.02 5.39
C LEU A 66 -7.71 10.95 6.43
N ALA A 67 -7.36 9.68 6.16
CA ALA A 67 -7.51 8.60 7.11
C ALA A 67 -6.66 8.82 8.37
N GLY A 68 -5.42 9.30 8.23
CA GLY A 68 -4.56 9.65 9.36
C GLY A 68 -5.18 10.73 10.25
N ALA A 69 -5.67 11.82 9.67
CA ALA A 69 -6.34 12.90 10.40
C ALA A 69 -7.65 12.44 11.05
N PHE A 70 -8.47 11.69 10.33
CA PHE A 70 -9.72 11.11 10.85
C PHE A 70 -9.44 10.19 12.04
N ARG A 71 -8.36 9.39 11.99
CA ARG A 71 -7.94 8.53 13.09
C ARG A 71 -7.53 9.30 14.35
N GLN A 72 -6.96 10.50 14.20
CA GLN A 72 -6.66 11.39 15.33
C GLN A 72 -7.91 12.07 15.91
N GLY A 73 -9.06 11.89 15.26
CA GLY A 73 -10.34 12.42 15.67
C GLY A 73 -10.69 13.78 15.05
N ALA A 74 -9.86 14.30 14.14
CA ALA A 74 -10.13 15.54 13.43
C ALA A 74 -11.38 15.39 12.54
N ASP A 75 -12.08 16.50 12.35
CA ASP A 75 -13.21 16.60 11.43
C ASP A 75 -12.69 16.81 10.00
N VAL A 76 -12.79 15.78 9.17
CA VAL A 76 -12.11 15.75 7.87
C VAL A 76 -13.09 15.99 6.74
N HIS A 77 -12.77 16.97 5.90
CA HIS A 77 -13.56 17.34 4.73
C HIS A 77 -12.69 17.34 3.47
N TRP A 78 -13.28 16.98 2.34
CA TRP A 78 -12.59 17.06 1.07
C TRP A 78 -13.53 17.47 -0.05
N ALA A 79 -13.03 18.21 -1.03
CA ALA A 79 -13.80 18.59 -2.20
C ALA A 79 -13.27 17.93 -3.46
N ASN A 80 -14.17 17.67 -4.41
CA ASN A 80 -13.82 17.12 -5.70
C ASN A 80 -12.96 18.15 -6.48
N PRO A 81 -11.74 17.80 -6.95
CA PRO A 81 -10.90 18.71 -7.72
C PRO A 81 -11.61 19.36 -8.92
N ALA A 82 -12.48 18.63 -9.61
CA ALA A 82 -13.25 19.16 -10.75
C ALA A 82 -14.24 20.25 -10.31
N ARG A 83 -14.92 20.03 -9.18
CA ARG A 83 -15.84 21.01 -8.58
C ARG A 83 -15.07 22.23 -8.08
N ILE A 84 -13.88 22.03 -7.53
CA ILE A 84 -12.98 23.11 -7.11
C ILE A 84 -12.45 23.92 -8.30
N THR A 85 -12.13 23.29 -9.44
CA THR A 85 -11.61 23.98 -10.61
C THR A 85 -12.58 25.00 -11.22
N ASP A 86 -13.89 24.79 -11.02
CA ASP A 86 -14.93 25.73 -11.45
C ASP A 86 -14.85 27.05 -10.66
N PHE A 87 -14.51 26.99 -9.37
CA PHE A 87 -14.35 28.17 -8.52
C PHE A 87 -13.02 28.91 -8.71
N SER A 88 -12.08 28.30 -9.43
CA SER A 88 -10.72 28.80 -9.57
C SER A 88 -10.32 29.17 -10.99
N ASN A 89 -11.27 29.12 -11.94
CA ASN A 89 -11.03 29.30 -13.38
C ASN A 89 -9.90 28.38 -13.90
N GLY A 90 -9.91 27.11 -13.47
CA GLY A 90 -8.94 26.10 -13.90
C GLY A 90 -7.56 26.18 -13.23
N LYS A 91 -7.39 26.99 -12.17
CA LYS A 91 -6.13 27.05 -11.41
C LYS A 91 -6.21 26.26 -10.09
N PRO A 92 -5.14 25.65 -9.60
CA PRO A 92 -5.14 25.06 -8.26
C PRO A 92 -5.51 26.12 -7.20
N LEU A 93 -6.45 25.81 -6.31
CA LEU A 93 -6.73 26.69 -5.16
C LEU A 93 -5.55 26.69 -4.19
N THR A 94 -5.20 27.88 -3.71
CA THR A 94 -4.28 28.02 -2.58
C THR A 94 -5.00 27.63 -1.28
N PRO A 95 -4.28 27.18 -0.23
CA PRO A 95 -4.88 26.85 1.06
C PRO A 95 -5.83 27.95 1.58
N LYS A 96 -5.41 29.21 1.49
CA LYS A 96 -6.23 30.35 1.89
C LYS A 96 -7.56 30.44 1.12
N LYS A 97 -7.53 30.26 -0.20
CA LYS A 97 -8.76 30.28 -1.01
C LYS A 97 -9.64 29.07 -0.75
N LEU A 98 -9.04 27.93 -0.39
CA LEU A 98 -9.79 26.74 0.01
C LEU A 98 -10.51 26.97 1.35
N HIS A 99 -9.85 27.64 2.29
CA HIS A 99 -10.46 28.15 3.51
C HIS A 99 -11.62 29.09 3.24
N ASP A 100 -11.41 30.11 2.40
CA ASP A 100 -12.45 31.06 2.03
C ASP A 100 -13.64 30.33 1.40
N LEU A 101 -13.39 29.32 0.55
CA LEU A 101 -14.44 28.51 -0.06
C LEU A 101 -15.20 27.69 0.98
N TRP A 102 -14.50 27.06 1.93
CA TRP A 102 -15.12 26.29 3.02
C TRP A 102 -16.01 27.16 3.91
N GLN A 103 -15.58 28.37 4.24
CA GLN A 103 -16.37 29.30 5.07
C GLN A 103 -17.61 29.81 4.34
N ASN A 104 -17.51 30.06 3.03
CA ASN A 104 -18.61 30.64 2.25
C ASN A 104 -19.58 29.60 1.68
N GLN A 105 -19.09 28.40 1.35
CA GLN A 105 -19.82 27.33 0.66
C GLN A 105 -19.39 25.94 1.19
N PRO A 106 -19.63 25.63 2.48
CA PRO A 106 -19.23 24.35 3.08
C PRO A 106 -19.86 23.13 2.40
N GLU A 107 -21.04 23.27 1.79
CA GLU A 107 -21.76 22.23 1.04
C GLU A 107 -21.05 21.75 -0.23
N ILE A 108 -19.97 22.42 -0.63
CA ILE A 108 -19.09 21.95 -1.71
C ILE A 108 -18.27 20.75 -1.26
N PHE A 109 -17.94 20.69 0.02
CA PHE A 109 -17.05 19.71 0.60
C PHE A 109 -17.83 18.53 1.15
N TYR A 110 -17.19 17.38 1.09
CA TYR A 110 -17.69 16.12 1.56
C TYR A 110 -17.04 15.78 2.88
N GLU A 111 -17.87 15.42 3.84
CA GLU A 111 -17.43 14.85 5.10
C GLU A 111 -16.81 13.47 4.85
N TYR A 112 -15.64 13.23 5.42
CA TYR A 112 -14.95 11.95 5.37
C TYR A 112 -15.48 11.05 6.49
N LEU A 113 -16.16 9.98 6.13
CA LEU A 113 -16.89 9.15 7.07
C LEU A 113 -16.12 7.89 7.46
N ALA A 114 -16.60 7.21 8.50
CA ALA A 114 -16.02 5.95 8.96
C ALA A 114 -15.95 4.86 7.87
N GLY A 115 -16.88 4.85 6.92
CA GLY A 115 -16.83 3.92 5.77
C GLY A 115 -15.70 4.27 4.79
N ASP A 116 -15.43 5.56 4.55
CA ASP A 116 -14.30 5.99 3.71
C ASP A 116 -12.97 5.61 4.38
N TYR A 117 -12.87 5.79 5.71
CA TYR A 117 -11.74 5.32 6.51
C TYR A 117 -11.52 3.80 6.40
N GLN A 118 -12.58 2.99 6.45
CA GLN A 118 -12.47 1.53 6.31
C GLN A 118 -11.92 1.11 4.94
N VAL A 119 -12.40 1.73 3.85
CA VAL A 119 -11.89 1.44 2.50
C VAL A 119 -10.43 1.89 2.34
N ALA A 120 -10.07 3.03 2.93
CA ALA A 120 -8.68 3.50 3.01
C ALA A 120 -7.76 2.50 3.71
N GLU A 121 -8.16 2.02 4.88
CA GLU A 121 -7.40 1.03 5.64
C GLU A 121 -7.29 -0.30 4.89
N LEU A 122 -8.34 -0.71 4.19
CA LEU A 122 -8.33 -1.92 3.35
C LEU A 122 -7.32 -1.78 2.21
N GLY A 123 -7.26 -0.62 1.55
CA GLY A 123 -6.27 -0.33 0.52
C GLY A 123 -4.83 -0.47 1.03
N VAL A 124 -4.52 0.14 2.18
CA VAL A 124 -3.19 0.05 2.80
C VAL A 124 -2.85 -1.39 3.21
N ALA A 125 -3.80 -2.11 3.81
CA ALA A 125 -3.62 -3.50 4.20
C ALA A 125 -3.38 -4.40 2.98
N TYR A 126 -4.11 -4.18 1.88
CA TYR A 126 -3.97 -4.90 0.63
C TYR A 126 -2.60 -4.67 -0.03
N THR A 127 -2.12 -3.43 -0.10
CA THR A 127 -0.78 -3.13 -0.62
C THR A 127 0.32 -3.79 0.22
N SER A 128 0.15 -3.81 1.56
CA SER A 128 1.09 -4.51 2.45
C SER A 128 1.10 -6.02 2.19
N TRP A 129 -0.08 -6.61 1.96
CA TRP A 129 -0.22 -8.01 1.61
C TRP A 129 0.46 -8.34 0.27
N LEU A 130 0.25 -7.51 -0.77
CA LEU A 130 0.91 -7.68 -2.07
C LEU A 130 2.43 -7.56 -1.98
N ALA A 131 2.94 -6.64 -1.16
CA ALA A 131 4.37 -6.48 -0.95
C ALA A 131 5.00 -7.72 -0.30
N ALA A 132 4.36 -8.28 0.73
CA ALA A 132 4.80 -9.52 1.37
C ALA A 132 4.74 -10.71 0.41
N GLU A 133 3.70 -10.78 -0.44
CA GLU A 133 3.59 -11.83 -1.47
C GLU A 133 4.71 -11.70 -2.52
N ALA A 134 4.99 -10.48 -2.99
CA ALA A 134 6.08 -10.21 -3.92
C ALA A 134 7.45 -10.57 -3.31
N GLU A 135 7.66 -10.27 -2.02
CA GLU A 135 8.87 -10.65 -1.30
C GLU A 135 9.00 -12.18 -1.19
N LYS A 136 7.90 -12.90 -0.91
CA LYS A 136 7.88 -14.37 -0.92
C LYS A 136 8.31 -14.95 -2.27
N VAL A 137 7.73 -14.44 -3.36
CA VAL A 137 8.06 -14.90 -4.72
C VAL A 137 9.51 -14.57 -5.07
N ALA A 138 9.98 -13.36 -4.77
CA ALA A 138 11.34 -12.93 -5.01
C ALA A 138 12.36 -13.79 -4.23
N LEU A 139 12.06 -14.10 -2.96
CA LEU A 139 12.90 -14.94 -2.12
C LEU A 139 12.99 -16.36 -2.67
N SER A 140 11.84 -16.97 -2.99
CA SER A 140 11.79 -18.30 -3.59
C SER A 140 12.63 -18.39 -4.87
N ASN A 141 12.43 -17.44 -5.79
CA ASN A 141 13.18 -17.35 -7.05
C ASN A 141 14.69 -17.13 -6.82
N SER A 142 15.06 -16.26 -5.88
CA SER A 142 16.47 -15.99 -5.54
C SER A 142 17.16 -17.24 -5.00
N MET A 143 16.48 -18.00 -4.14
CA MET A 143 17.03 -19.25 -3.59
C MET A 143 17.21 -20.30 -4.69
N ASP A 144 16.20 -20.48 -5.55
CA ASP A 144 16.29 -21.40 -6.69
C ASP A 144 17.47 -21.10 -7.62
N GLN A 145 17.62 -19.83 -8.00
CA GLN A 145 18.72 -19.41 -8.87
C GLN A 145 20.09 -19.54 -8.20
N THR A 146 20.19 -19.16 -6.92
CA THR A 146 21.45 -19.26 -6.17
C THR A 146 21.90 -20.71 -6.06
N LEU A 147 21.00 -21.60 -5.63
CA LEU A 147 21.29 -23.01 -5.48
C LEU A 147 21.64 -23.66 -6.82
N ARG A 148 20.91 -23.36 -7.90
CA ARG A 148 21.25 -23.87 -9.25
C ARG A 148 22.65 -23.44 -9.67
N ARG A 149 23.01 -22.16 -9.53
CA ARG A 149 24.34 -21.65 -9.89
C ARG A 149 25.43 -22.30 -9.05
N GLU A 150 25.17 -22.56 -7.79
CA GLU A 150 26.12 -23.28 -6.94
C GLU A 150 26.29 -24.73 -7.33
N MET A 151 25.19 -25.43 -7.61
CA MET A 151 25.24 -26.80 -8.12
C MET A 151 26.04 -26.89 -9.42
N GLU A 152 25.88 -25.91 -10.31
CA GLU A 152 26.70 -25.78 -11.51
C GLU A 152 28.17 -25.53 -11.15
N TRP A 153 28.45 -24.60 -10.23
CA TRP A 153 29.81 -24.27 -9.80
C TRP A 153 30.55 -25.45 -9.15
N PHE A 154 29.88 -26.24 -8.31
CA PHE A 154 30.43 -27.44 -7.66
C PHE A 154 30.93 -28.49 -8.67
N ARG A 155 30.35 -28.53 -9.88
CA ARG A 155 30.79 -29.42 -10.95
C ARG A 155 32.16 -29.02 -11.52
N PHE A 156 32.49 -27.73 -11.48
CA PHE A 156 33.70 -27.18 -12.07
C PHE A 156 34.79 -26.87 -11.03
N LEU A 157 34.39 -26.42 -9.86
CA LEU A 157 35.29 -26.01 -8.79
C LEU A 157 34.70 -26.47 -7.45
N LYS A 158 35.37 -27.42 -6.81
CA LYS A 158 34.98 -27.96 -5.51
C LYS A 158 35.48 -27.01 -4.42
N PRO A 159 34.61 -26.22 -3.78
CA PRO A 159 35.05 -25.34 -2.71
C PRO A 159 35.42 -26.16 -1.47
N ASP A 160 36.19 -25.59 -0.55
CA ASP A 160 36.36 -26.19 0.76
C ASP A 160 35.00 -26.24 1.50
N LYS A 161 34.72 -27.36 2.19
CA LYS A 161 33.43 -27.58 2.86
C LYS A 161 33.20 -26.52 3.93
N ASP A 162 34.17 -26.30 4.79
CA ASP A 162 34.02 -25.46 5.97
C ASP A 162 33.91 -24.00 5.56
N GLU A 163 34.71 -23.57 4.56
CA GLU A 163 34.61 -22.23 3.98
C GLU A 163 33.24 -21.99 3.31
N TRP A 164 32.76 -22.96 2.52
CA TRP A 164 31.49 -22.84 1.82
C TRP A 164 30.31 -22.76 2.80
N VAL A 165 30.28 -23.65 3.80
CA VAL A 165 29.24 -23.68 4.84
C VAL A 165 29.25 -22.38 5.65
N ALA A 166 30.43 -21.91 6.09
CA ALA A 166 30.55 -20.68 6.87
C ALA A 166 30.02 -19.45 6.11
N LYS A 167 30.41 -19.31 4.83
CA LYS A 167 29.96 -18.21 3.96
C LYS A 167 28.45 -18.23 3.75
N ARG A 168 27.87 -19.41 3.54
CA ARG A 168 26.42 -19.56 3.34
C ARG A 168 25.63 -19.29 4.60
N LEU A 169 26.11 -19.79 5.73
CA LEU A 169 25.52 -19.58 7.03
C LEU A 169 25.48 -18.08 7.39
N GLU A 170 26.57 -17.36 7.17
CA GLU A 170 26.62 -15.92 7.42
C GLU A 170 25.62 -15.14 6.56
N TYR A 171 25.58 -15.44 5.25
CA TYR A 171 24.69 -14.76 4.33
C TYR A 171 23.21 -14.95 4.68
N ALA A 172 22.80 -16.18 4.98
CA ALA A 172 21.43 -16.50 5.36
C ALA A 172 21.05 -15.88 6.71
N VAL A 173 21.94 -15.88 7.71
CA VAL A 173 21.69 -15.23 9.01
C VAL A 173 21.55 -13.72 8.86
N LEU A 174 22.40 -13.07 8.05
CA LEU A 174 22.30 -11.64 7.76
C LEU A 174 20.96 -11.31 7.08
N ARG A 175 20.54 -12.15 6.13
CA ARG A 175 19.27 -12.02 5.43
C ARG A 175 18.08 -12.20 6.37
N PHE A 176 18.07 -13.25 7.20
CA PHE A 176 17.03 -13.51 8.20
C PHE A 176 16.85 -12.30 9.13
N ARG A 177 17.96 -11.77 9.66
CA ARG A 177 17.94 -10.53 10.47
C ARG A 177 17.38 -9.33 9.71
N SER A 178 17.76 -9.16 8.44
CA SER A 178 17.28 -8.04 7.62
C SER A 178 15.78 -8.11 7.36
N ILE A 179 15.25 -9.29 7.03
CA ILE A 179 13.82 -9.51 6.76
C ILE A 179 13.02 -9.27 8.04
N SER A 180 13.44 -9.86 9.17
CA SER A 180 12.75 -9.65 10.45
C SER A 180 12.77 -8.19 10.87
N ARG A 181 13.88 -7.48 10.70
CA ARG A 181 13.96 -6.03 10.99
C ARG A 181 13.00 -5.23 10.12
N LYS A 182 12.89 -5.52 8.82
CA LYS A 182 11.95 -4.85 7.92
C LYS A 182 10.50 -5.06 8.36
N GLY A 183 10.17 -6.26 8.85
CA GLY A 183 8.87 -6.56 9.43
C GLY A 183 8.63 -6.04 10.85
N GLY A 184 9.58 -5.29 11.44
CA GLY A 184 9.48 -4.83 12.83
C GLY A 184 9.59 -5.94 13.87
N ILE A 185 10.00 -7.15 13.48
CA ILE A 185 10.12 -8.31 14.37
C ILE A 185 11.49 -8.29 15.04
N LYS A 186 11.49 -8.19 16.38
CA LYS A 186 12.70 -8.32 17.19
C LYS A 186 12.98 -9.80 17.47
N LEU A 187 13.97 -10.36 16.79
CA LEU A 187 14.37 -11.75 16.98
C LEU A 187 15.12 -11.94 18.31
N PRO A 188 14.69 -12.87 19.19
CA PRO A 188 15.47 -13.31 20.34
C PRO A 188 16.81 -13.93 19.90
N LYS A 189 17.84 -13.80 20.75
CA LYS A 189 19.17 -14.36 20.44
C LYS A 189 19.11 -15.87 20.31
N GLU A 190 18.32 -16.51 21.16
CA GLU A 190 18.12 -17.96 21.23
C GLU A 190 17.52 -18.49 19.92
N LEU A 191 16.59 -17.74 19.31
CA LEU A 191 15.97 -18.10 18.03
C LEU A 191 16.99 -18.01 16.89
N ILE A 192 17.86 -17.00 16.90
CA ILE A 192 18.94 -16.84 15.92
C ILE A 192 19.94 -17.99 16.07
N ASP A 193 20.28 -18.37 17.29
CA ASP A 193 21.23 -19.45 17.57
C ASP A 193 20.65 -20.82 17.14
N GLN A 194 19.36 -21.08 17.40
CA GLN A 194 18.67 -22.28 16.92
C GLN A 194 18.58 -22.34 15.39
N TYR A 195 18.24 -21.21 14.75
CA TYR A 195 18.21 -21.10 13.30
C TYR A 195 19.60 -21.36 12.70
N ARG A 196 20.65 -20.77 13.29
CA ARG A 196 22.04 -20.96 12.88
C ARG A 196 22.47 -22.44 13.00
N ALA A 197 22.15 -23.10 14.11
CA ALA A 197 22.51 -24.51 14.31
C ALA A 197 21.81 -25.43 13.29
N THR A 198 20.51 -25.21 13.08
CA THR A 198 19.71 -25.98 12.11
C THR A 198 20.21 -25.77 10.68
N LEU A 199 20.44 -24.51 10.31
CA LEU A 199 20.92 -24.14 8.98
C LEU A 199 22.32 -24.71 8.69
N ASN A 200 23.23 -24.68 9.68
CA ASN A 200 24.56 -25.28 9.53
C ASN A 200 24.45 -26.78 9.20
N SER A 201 23.61 -27.51 9.95
CA SER A 201 23.40 -28.95 9.70
C SER A 201 22.84 -29.23 8.31
N GLU A 202 21.86 -28.45 7.85
CA GLU A 202 21.26 -28.63 6.52
C GLU A 202 22.22 -28.23 5.39
N LEU A 203 23.04 -27.19 5.56
CA LEU A 203 24.08 -26.80 4.60
C LEU A 203 25.16 -27.87 4.48
N GLU A 204 25.61 -28.46 5.59
CA GLU A 204 26.58 -29.56 5.55
C GLU A 204 26.04 -30.78 4.80
N LYS A 205 24.76 -31.14 5.02
CA LYS A 205 24.09 -32.22 4.28
C LYS A 205 24.01 -31.88 2.80
N LEU A 206 23.61 -30.65 2.46
CA LEU A 206 23.52 -30.19 1.09
C LEU A 206 24.88 -30.33 0.40
N TYR A 207 25.96 -29.84 1.02
CA TYR A 207 27.31 -29.95 0.48
C TYR A 207 27.67 -31.40 0.13
N THR A 208 27.49 -32.34 1.08
CA THR A 208 27.79 -33.76 0.87
C THR A 208 26.97 -34.33 -0.29
N MET A 209 25.67 -34.02 -0.35
CA MET A 209 24.79 -34.50 -1.43
C MET A 209 25.15 -33.91 -2.79
N CYS A 210 25.59 -32.64 -2.85
CA CYS A 210 26.10 -32.01 -4.07
C CYS A 210 27.32 -32.75 -4.61
N MET A 211 28.19 -33.22 -3.71
CA MET A 211 29.40 -33.95 -4.07
C MET A 211 29.12 -35.39 -4.50
N GLU A 212 28.09 -36.02 -3.92
CA GLU A 212 27.64 -37.38 -4.24
C GLU A 212 26.74 -37.45 -5.49
N GLY A 213 26.19 -36.31 -5.94
CA GLY A 213 25.32 -36.23 -7.12
C GLY A 213 23.89 -36.72 -6.89
N ASP A 214 23.43 -36.80 -5.64
CA ASP A 214 22.06 -37.22 -5.30
C ASP A 214 21.04 -36.09 -5.49
N THR A 215 20.50 -35.98 -6.71
CA THR A 215 19.54 -34.93 -7.07
C THR A 215 18.26 -34.96 -6.25
N LYS A 216 17.76 -36.13 -5.84
CA LYS A 216 16.51 -36.23 -5.07
C LYS A 216 16.67 -35.76 -3.62
N SER A 217 17.82 -36.05 -3.01
CA SER A 217 18.09 -35.57 -1.65
C SER A 217 18.43 -34.08 -1.63
N ILE A 218 19.10 -33.59 -2.67
CA ILE A 218 19.31 -32.15 -2.90
C ILE A 218 17.96 -31.41 -2.90
N GLU A 219 16.98 -31.84 -3.71
CA GLU A 219 15.65 -31.21 -3.77
C GLU A 219 14.94 -31.15 -2.40
N ARG A 220 15.09 -32.20 -1.58
CA ARG A 220 14.49 -32.22 -0.22
C ARG A 220 15.15 -31.23 0.72
N VAL A 221 16.48 -31.16 0.73
CA VAL A 221 17.22 -30.21 1.57
C VAL A 221 16.97 -28.79 1.08
N GLN A 222 16.93 -28.57 -0.23
CA GLN A 222 16.55 -27.28 -0.82
C GLN A 222 15.16 -26.83 -0.37
N LYS A 223 14.17 -27.74 -0.37
CA LYS A 223 12.83 -27.43 0.12
C LYS A 223 12.85 -26.99 1.58
N ARG A 224 13.59 -27.69 2.44
CA ARG A 224 13.72 -27.34 3.87
C ARG A 224 14.39 -25.99 4.09
N LEU A 225 15.48 -25.72 3.37
CA LEU A 225 16.16 -24.44 3.42
C LEU A 225 15.23 -23.30 3.02
N LYS A 226 14.45 -23.49 1.94
CA LYS A 226 13.40 -22.53 1.54
C LYS A 226 12.36 -22.34 2.63
N GLU A 227 11.82 -23.41 3.20
CA GLU A 227 10.83 -23.34 4.28
C GLU A 227 11.38 -22.54 5.48
N MET A 228 12.64 -22.75 5.85
CA MET A 228 13.30 -22.02 6.94
C MET A 228 13.46 -20.51 6.64
N ASP A 229 13.90 -20.14 5.43
CA ASP A 229 14.08 -18.74 5.03
C ASP A 229 12.74 -18.03 4.82
N MET A 230 11.73 -18.75 4.33
CA MET A 230 10.39 -18.21 4.05
C MET A 230 9.53 -18.09 5.30
N ALA A 231 9.80 -18.81 6.38
CA ALA A 231 8.93 -18.84 7.57
C ALA A 231 8.57 -17.44 8.10
N SER A 232 9.53 -16.52 8.15
CA SER A 232 9.29 -15.13 8.59
C SER A 232 8.41 -14.33 7.63
N VAL A 233 8.56 -14.54 6.32
CA VAL A 233 7.74 -13.90 5.28
C VAL A 233 6.35 -14.51 5.26
N GLU A 234 6.21 -15.82 5.51
CA GLU A 234 4.93 -16.49 5.63
C GLU A 234 4.13 -16.04 6.86
N GLU A 235 4.82 -15.79 7.98
CA GLU A 235 4.20 -15.20 9.16
C GLU A 235 3.70 -13.78 8.89
N GLN A 236 4.52 -12.94 8.24
CA GLN A 236 4.11 -11.60 7.80
C GLN A 236 2.91 -11.66 6.84
N LEU A 237 2.96 -12.56 5.86
CA LEU A 237 1.86 -12.76 4.91
C LEU A 237 0.57 -13.14 5.64
N ALA A 238 0.63 -14.10 6.56
CA ALA A 238 -0.52 -14.53 7.34
C ALA A 238 -1.10 -13.39 8.22
N GLU A 239 -0.24 -12.54 8.77
CA GLU A 239 -0.69 -11.37 9.54
C GLU A 239 -1.37 -10.32 8.66
N HIS A 240 -0.79 -10.02 7.49
CA HIS A 240 -1.41 -9.14 6.51
C HIS A 240 -2.75 -9.69 6.01
N GLU A 241 -2.84 -11.00 5.74
CA GLU A 241 -4.08 -11.68 5.37
C GLU A 241 -5.15 -11.52 6.45
N ARG A 242 -4.83 -11.80 7.72
CA ARG A 242 -5.77 -11.60 8.84
C ARG A 242 -6.25 -10.16 8.94
N ARG A 243 -5.36 -9.20 8.73
CA ARG A 243 -5.73 -7.77 8.74
C ARG A 243 -6.71 -7.44 7.62
N VAL A 244 -6.46 -7.93 6.41
CA VAL A 244 -7.37 -7.77 5.26
C VAL A 244 -8.73 -8.44 5.57
N GLU A 245 -8.75 -9.68 6.05
CA GLU A 245 -9.99 -10.37 6.44
C GLU A 245 -10.80 -9.58 7.48
N LYS A 246 -10.12 -9.03 8.49
CA LYS A 246 -10.76 -8.23 9.54
C LYS A 246 -11.44 -6.99 8.95
N LEU A 247 -10.81 -6.32 7.99
CA LEU A 247 -11.33 -5.11 7.35
C LEU A 247 -12.43 -5.41 6.33
N LEU A 248 -12.42 -6.60 5.72
CA LEU A 248 -13.48 -7.05 4.80
C LEU A 248 -14.77 -7.46 5.53
N LYS A 249 -14.66 -8.05 6.73
CA LYS A 249 -15.82 -8.54 7.50
C LYS A 249 -16.99 -7.55 7.65
N PRO A 250 -16.77 -6.26 7.98
CA PRO A 250 -17.86 -5.29 8.13
C PRO A 250 -18.40 -4.73 6.81
N LEU A 251 -17.74 -4.96 5.67
CA LEU A 251 -18.19 -4.46 4.37
C LEU A 251 -19.34 -5.32 3.81
N ALA A 252 -20.34 -4.67 3.19
CA ALA A 252 -21.49 -5.36 2.59
C ALA A 252 -21.02 -6.35 1.52
N HIS A 253 -21.58 -7.57 1.46
CA HIS A 253 -21.22 -8.68 0.54
C HIS A 253 -19.99 -9.54 0.90
N ASN A 254 -19.64 -9.64 2.18
CA ASN A 254 -18.63 -10.56 2.75
C ASN A 254 -18.74 -12.03 2.28
N GLU A 255 -19.93 -12.52 1.93
CA GLU A 255 -20.21 -13.93 1.59
C GLU A 255 -19.34 -14.52 0.47
N PHE A 256 -18.63 -13.70 -0.32
CA PHE A 256 -17.67 -14.14 -1.33
C PHE A 256 -16.29 -14.58 -0.78
N PHE A 257 -16.00 -14.41 0.52
CA PHE A 257 -14.63 -14.56 1.08
C PHE A 257 -14.54 -15.53 2.26
N THR A 258 -15.14 -16.72 2.12
CA THR A 258 -14.86 -17.82 3.05
C THR A 258 -13.46 -18.40 2.81
N GLY A 259 -12.51 -17.92 3.63
CA GLY A 259 -11.16 -18.47 3.78
C GLY A 259 -10.13 -17.84 2.85
N LEU A 260 -9.40 -16.82 3.33
CA LEU A 260 -8.23 -16.31 2.62
C LEU A 260 -7.01 -17.26 2.71
N LYS A 261 -7.18 -18.56 2.39
CA LYS A 261 -6.09 -19.53 2.43
C LYS A 261 -5.60 -19.87 1.03
N GLY A 262 -4.45 -19.30 0.67
CA GLY A 262 -3.69 -19.59 -0.55
C GLY A 262 -4.51 -19.33 -1.82
N ILE A 263 -4.56 -18.08 -2.28
CA ILE A 263 -5.57 -17.73 -3.30
C ILE A 263 -5.00 -17.04 -4.52
N GLY A 264 -5.32 -17.64 -5.67
CA GLY A 264 -5.12 -17.08 -7.00
C GLY A 264 -6.01 -15.88 -7.33
N PRO A 265 -6.14 -15.55 -8.62
CA PRO A 265 -6.67 -14.25 -9.09
C PRO A 265 -8.04 -13.82 -8.55
N LYS A 266 -8.94 -14.77 -8.20
CA LYS A 266 -10.32 -14.48 -7.80
C LYS A 266 -10.45 -13.66 -6.52
N SER A 267 -9.70 -13.97 -5.47
CA SER A 267 -9.80 -13.18 -4.23
C SER A 267 -9.07 -11.85 -4.32
N ARG A 268 -8.02 -11.76 -5.15
CA ARG A 268 -7.42 -10.45 -5.50
C ARG A 268 -8.42 -9.56 -6.21
N SER A 269 -9.14 -10.08 -7.22
CA SER A 269 -10.22 -9.35 -7.89
C SER A 269 -11.33 -8.91 -6.93
N GLY A 270 -11.63 -9.72 -5.91
CA GLY A 270 -12.63 -9.40 -4.91
C GLY A 270 -12.22 -8.29 -3.92
N VAL A 271 -10.96 -8.28 -3.46
CA VAL A 271 -10.46 -7.17 -2.63
C VAL A 271 -10.32 -5.89 -3.46
N LEU A 272 -9.82 -6.01 -4.71
CA LEU A 272 -9.78 -4.92 -5.67
C LEU A 272 -11.18 -4.41 -6.02
N PHE A 273 -12.22 -5.25 -5.96
CA PHE A 273 -13.59 -4.79 -6.10
C PHE A 273 -13.96 -3.84 -4.95
N TYR A 274 -13.64 -4.11 -3.69
CA TYR A 274 -13.95 -3.16 -2.62
C TYR A 274 -13.13 -1.87 -2.68
N ILE A 275 -11.85 -1.97 -3.03
CA ILE A 275 -10.95 -0.81 -3.17
C ILE A 275 -11.36 0.04 -4.38
N GLY A 276 -11.66 -0.64 -5.50
CA GLY A 276 -11.89 -0.03 -6.81
C GLY A 276 -13.35 0.21 -7.15
N ASN A 277 -14.31 -0.29 -6.36
CA ASN A 277 -15.73 0.00 -6.53
C ASN A 277 -16.09 1.25 -5.73
N PRO A 278 -16.27 2.39 -6.40
CA PRO A 278 -16.48 3.61 -5.68
C PRO A 278 -17.86 3.60 -4.99
N LEU A 279 -18.82 2.73 -5.39
CA LEU A 279 -20.13 2.52 -4.72
C LEU A 279 -20.01 2.13 -3.23
N GLN A 280 -18.86 1.63 -2.82
CA GLN A 280 -18.61 1.19 -1.44
C GLN A 280 -18.23 2.34 -0.51
N PHE A 281 -17.89 3.50 -1.06
CA PHE A 281 -17.66 4.70 -0.27
C PHE A 281 -19.02 5.31 0.08
N PRO A 282 -19.33 5.58 1.35
CA PRO A 282 -20.53 6.32 1.72
C PRO A 282 -20.67 7.64 0.94
N SER A 283 -19.54 8.27 0.62
CA SER A 283 -19.42 9.46 -0.22
C SER A 283 -19.49 9.20 -1.74
N PHE A 284 -19.85 7.99 -2.19
CA PHE A 284 -19.78 7.55 -3.59
C PHE A 284 -20.49 8.45 -4.59
N MET A 285 -21.69 8.94 -4.25
CA MET A 285 -22.48 9.82 -5.12
C MET A 285 -21.64 11.00 -5.64
N HIS A 286 -20.60 11.35 -4.91
CA HIS A 286 -19.68 12.45 -5.19
C HIS A 286 -18.39 12.01 -5.91
N LEU A 287 -17.93 10.77 -5.68
CA LEU A 287 -16.87 10.10 -6.47
C LEU A 287 -17.34 9.76 -7.90
N GLY A 288 -18.64 9.56 -8.13
CA GLY A 288 -19.21 9.41 -9.47
C GLY A 288 -18.91 10.62 -10.36
N SER A 289 -19.07 11.83 -9.82
CA SER A 289 -18.76 13.10 -10.49
C SER A 289 -17.26 13.27 -10.81
N TYR A 290 -16.37 12.69 -9.99
CA TYR A 290 -14.92 12.71 -10.19
C TYR A 290 -14.48 11.92 -11.45
N ASN A 291 -15.23 10.89 -11.83
CA ASN A 291 -14.91 9.99 -12.95
C ASN A 291 -15.87 10.13 -14.14
N GLY A 292 -16.77 11.12 -14.16
CA GLY A 292 -17.80 11.27 -15.19
C GLY A 292 -18.81 10.11 -15.23
N MET A 293 -19.03 9.46 -14.08
CA MET A 293 -19.90 8.29 -13.93
C MET A 293 -21.24 8.68 -13.31
N ARG A 294 -22.33 8.21 -13.91
CA ARG A 294 -23.68 8.36 -13.37
C ARG A 294 -24.20 7.01 -12.87
N ILE A 295 -24.80 7.00 -11.68
CA ILE A 295 -25.55 5.84 -11.20
C ILE A 295 -26.81 5.71 -12.03
N VAL A 296 -26.99 4.56 -12.67
CA VAL A 296 -28.27 4.18 -13.25
C VAL A 296 -28.99 3.36 -12.18
N GLU A 297 -30.15 3.85 -11.75
CA GLU A 297 -30.98 3.33 -10.67
C GLU A 297 -30.80 1.83 -10.42
N GLY A 298 -30.15 1.52 -9.29
CA GLY A 298 -30.14 0.20 -8.66
C GLY A 298 -29.30 -0.91 -9.29
N GLN A 299 -28.78 -0.79 -10.52
CA GLN A 299 -28.15 -1.96 -11.18
C GLN A 299 -26.89 -1.69 -12.02
N GLY A 300 -26.38 -0.45 -12.11
CA GLY A 300 -25.11 -0.24 -12.80
C GLY A 300 -24.57 1.18 -12.82
N ILE A 301 -23.25 1.27 -13.08
CA ILE A 301 -22.52 2.52 -13.30
C ILE A 301 -22.45 2.75 -14.82
N ARG A 302 -22.91 3.90 -15.31
CA ARG A 302 -22.80 4.28 -16.73
C ARG A 302 -21.80 5.43 -16.89
N ARG A 303 -20.83 5.26 -17.80
CA ARG A 303 -19.95 6.35 -18.25
C ARG A 303 -20.79 7.30 -19.11
N SER A 304 -20.80 8.57 -18.74
CA SER A 304 -21.52 9.61 -19.50
C SER A 304 -20.81 9.78 -20.85
N SER A 305 -21.50 9.58 -21.98
CA SER A 305 -20.90 9.92 -23.29
C SER A 305 -20.99 11.43 -23.54
N PRO A 306 -20.06 12.00 -24.34
CA PRO A 306 -19.94 13.45 -24.54
C PRO A 306 -21.14 14.12 -25.23
N GLU A 307 -22.06 13.35 -25.80
CA GLU A 307 -23.07 13.86 -26.74
C GLU A 307 -24.36 14.34 -26.07
N ASN A 308 -24.54 14.06 -24.77
CA ASN A 308 -25.63 14.64 -23.95
C ASN A 308 -25.11 15.70 -22.98
N ILE A 309 -23.99 16.32 -23.33
CA ILE A 309 -23.27 17.28 -22.50
C ILE A 309 -23.18 18.61 -23.24
N GLU A 310 -24.31 19.19 -23.61
CA GLU A 310 -24.33 20.50 -24.28
C GLU A 310 -23.90 21.68 -23.39
N ASP A 311 -23.42 21.46 -22.16
CA ASP A 311 -22.85 22.54 -21.34
C ASP A 311 -21.47 22.26 -20.68
N LEU A 312 -20.78 21.14 -20.97
CA LEU A 312 -19.35 21.00 -20.57
C LEU A 312 -18.45 21.60 -21.65
N ARG A 313 -18.30 22.93 -21.62
CA ARG A 313 -17.19 23.58 -22.32
C ARG A 313 -15.86 23.34 -21.59
N TYR A 314 -15.34 22.12 -21.61
CA TYR A 314 -13.88 21.92 -21.48
C TYR A 314 -13.44 20.67 -22.25
N ASN A 315 -12.77 20.92 -23.37
CA ASN A 315 -12.07 19.96 -24.19
C ASN A 315 -10.98 19.25 -23.38
N HIS A 316 -11.15 17.97 -23.07
CA HIS A 316 -10.02 17.06 -22.89
C HIS A 316 -10.28 15.72 -23.56
N LYS A 317 -9.53 15.48 -24.65
CA LYS A 317 -9.31 14.16 -25.23
C LYS A 317 -8.82 13.23 -24.12
N SER A 318 -9.61 12.21 -23.75
CA SER A 318 -9.12 11.04 -23.04
C SER A 318 -9.33 9.80 -23.90
N HIS A 319 -8.23 9.33 -24.48
CA HIS A 319 -8.04 7.93 -24.83
C HIS A 319 -7.85 7.13 -23.54
N GLY A 320 -8.30 5.88 -23.52
CA GLY A 320 -8.02 4.94 -22.42
C GLY A 320 -9.16 4.75 -21.43
N VAL A 321 -9.48 3.49 -21.18
CA VAL A 321 -10.28 3.01 -20.07
C VAL A 321 -9.47 3.20 -18.79
N LEU A 322 -10.09 3.65 -17.69
CA LEU A 322 -9.45 3.75 -16.38
C LEU A 322 -9.18 2.32 -15.87
N CYS A 323 -7.96 1.84 -16.08
CA CYS A 323 -7.30 0.96 -15.14
C CYS A 323 -7.00 1.79 -13.90
N PHE A 324 -7.58 1.44 -12.77
CA PHE A 324 -7.11 1.95 -11.49
C PHE A 324 -5.75 1.31 -11.22
N ASP A 325 -4.68 2.05 -11.51
CA ASP A 325 -3.32 1.71 -11.13
C ASP A 325 -3.16 2.03 -9.64
N PHE A 326 -3.61 1.11 -8.80
CA PHE A 326 -3.14 1.02 -7.41
C PHE A 326 -1.93 0.09 -7.46
N GLY A 327 -0.75 0.70 -7.61
CA GLY A 327 0.52 0.04 -7.93
C GLY A 327 0.92 -1.13 -7.04
#